data_AF-I7IP20-F1
#
_entry.id   AF-I7IP20-F1
#
_cell.length_a   1.000
_cell.length_b   1.000
_cell.length_c   1.000
_cell.angle_alpha   90.00
_cell.angle_beta   90.00
_cell.angle_gamma   90.00
#
_symmetry.space_group_name_H-M   'P 1'
#
loop_
_entity.id
_entity.type
_entity.pdbx_description
1 polymer ?
#
loop_
_entity_poly.entity_id
_entity_poly.type
_entity_poly.pdbx_seq_one_letter_code
_entity_poly.pdbx_strand_id
1 'polypeptide(L)'
;MFAIFVVPPKVVLSLFILFLHHLPDIHPLVGLVLLLQWMVNPIFIAFLYMISPTLSFLFGKLKISPPNVRPSSLTVANNHATVCGIGNNDYYRNDCVITVTAGTGGTESYDWCEILTRMYKKFITKYRSPQNGFGNFNFPESLAIRSIEQSVMDGGTGYKFAKIHVTGMYAYNLLRSENGTHRLVRNSPFNTQNKRMTSFAGVEVMPVLTDMDQGVMNANRHLEIKKSDLRIETMRSEGKGGQNVNKVETAVRITHLPSGIAVKCQQERTQERNKAIAMKELELKLVKLREEEIKHLENAIKGPRIIADWGRHIKSYILSPQARFKDHRIGYQSSNVQSVLDGDLLPCILAYHQANLAD
;
A
#
# COMPACT_ATOMS: atom_id res chain seq x y z
N MET A 1 3.52 -1.94 28.98
CA MET A 1 3.72 -1.94 30.44
C MET A 1 2.44 -1.40 31.06
N PHE A 2 1.63 -2.23 31.73
CA PHE A 2 0.36 -1.78 32.33
C PHE A 2 0.67 -0.86 33.52
N ALA A 3 0.16 0.38 33.48
CA ALA A 3 0.24 1.30 34.61
C ALA A 3 -0.71 0.81 35.71
N ILE A 4 -0.17 0.33 36.82
CA ILE A 4 -0.95 -0.02 38.01
C ILE A 4 -1.32 1.30 38.70
N PHE A 5 -2.58 1.69 38.62
CA PHE A 5 -3.12 2.81 39.40
C PHE A 5 -3.22 2.39 40.87
N VAL A 6 -2.33 2.92 41.73
CA VAL A 6 -2.40 2.71 43.17
C VAL A 6 -3.39 3.72 43.76
N VAL A 7 -4.59 3.25 44.09
CA VAL A 7 -5.58 4.06 44.83
C VAL A 7 -5.13 4.22 46.29
N PRO A 8 -5.14 5.44 46.88
CA PRO A 8 -4.69 5.64 48.25
C PRO A 8 -5.49 4.79 49.25
N PRO A 9 -4.85 4.14 50.24
CA PRO A 9 -5.51 3.22 51.17
C PRO A 9 -6.71 3.84 51.92
N LYS A 10 -6.64 5.14 52.20
CA LYS A 10 -7.71 5.89 52.89
C LYS A 10 -9.00 5.96 52.06
N VAL A 11 -8.90 6.03 50.73
CA VAL A 11 -10.06 6.09 49.83
C VAL A 11 -10.75 4.74 49.76
N VAL A 12 -9.97 3.67 49.71
CA VAL A 12 -10.49 2.28 49.72
C VAL A 12 -11.24 2.01 51.01
N LEU A 13 -10.69 2.45 52.15
CA LEU A 13 -11.32 2.27 53.46
C LEU A 13 -12.66 3.03 53.57
N SER A 14 -12.73 4.27 53.08
CA SER A 14 -13.98 5.05 53.08
C SER A 14 -15.06 4.43 52.18
N LEU A 15 -14.69 3.93 50.98
CA LEU A 15 -15.62 3.26 50.08
C LEU A 15 -16.10 1.92 50.65
N PHE A 16 -15.22 1.18 51.34
CA PHE A 16 -15.57 -0.08 51.98
C PHE A 16 -16.56 0.10 53.13
N ILE A 17 -16.40 1.14 53.96
CA ILE A 17 -17.35 1.47 55.03
C ILE A 17 -18.73 1.84 54.45
N LEU A 18 -18.75 2.62 53.36
CA LEU A 18 -19.99 2.99 52.66
C LEU A 18 -20.69 1.77 52.05
N PHE A 19 -19.92 0.83 51.48
CA PHE A 19 -20.43 -0.41 50.89
C PHE A 19 -21.06 -1.33 51.95
N LEU A 20 -20.40 -1.51 53.10
CA LEU A 20 -20.94 -2.32 54.20
C LEU A 20 -22.22 -1.72 54.80
N HIS A 21 -22.36 -0.39 54.81
CA HIS A 21 -23.59 0.26 55.29
C HIS A 21 -24.80 0.00 54.37
N HIS A 22 -24.59 -0.23 53.07
CA HIS A 22 -25.67 -0.50 52.12
C HIS A 22 -26.03 -1.99 52.00
N LEU A 23 -25.20 -2.89 52.53
CA LEU A 23 -25.39 -4.34 52.44
C LEU A 23 -25.05 -5.00 53.79
N PRO A 24 -25.90 -4.84 54.83
CA PRO A 24 -25.58 -5.25 56.20
C PRO A 24 -25.45 -6.77 56.40
N ASP A 25 -25.96 -7.58 55.48
CA ASP A 25 -26.00 -9.04 55.60
C ASP A 25 -24.81 -9.77 54.93
N ILE A 26 -23.85 -9.02 54.36
CA ILE A 26 -22.70 -9.62 53.68
C ILE A 26 -21.50 -9.74 54.64
N HIS A 27 -20.94 -10.95 54.72
CA HIS A 27 -19.72 -11.20 55.49
C HIS A 27 -18.57 -10.29 55.02
N PRO A 28 -17.85 -9.59 55.91
CA PRO A 28 -16.94 -8.49 55.55
C PRO A 28 -15.80 -8.89 54.60
N LEU A 29 -15.31 -10.13 54.70
CA LEU A 29 -14.30 -10.67 53.77
C LEU A 29 -14.82 -10.83 52.34
N VAL A 30 -16.09 -11.21 52.18
CA VAL A 30 -16.73 -11.33 50.85
C VAL A 30 -16.98 -9.95 50.26
N GLY A 31 -17.39 -8.98 51.08
CA GLY A 31 -17.52 -7.59 50.68
C GLY A 31 -16.20 -6.98 50.19
N LEU A 32 -15.08 -7.31 50.84
CA LEU A 32 -13.76 -6.80 50.46
C LEU A 32 -13.32 -7.35 49.09
N VAL A 33 -13.55 -8.64 48.84
CA VAL A 33 -13.24 -9.29 47.57
C VAL A 33 -14.08 -8.71 46.43
N LEU A 34 -15.38 -8.51 46.64
CA LEU A 34 -16.27 -7.91 45.64
C LEU A 34 -15.89 -6.46 45.32
N LEU A 35 -15.51 -5.68 46.35
CA LEU A 35 -15.05 -4.31 46.19
C LEU A 35 -13.75 -4.23 45.39
N LEU A 36 -12.77 -5.09 45.71
CA LEU A 36 -11.51 -5.19 44.97
C LEU A 36 -11.75 -5.60 43.51
N GLN A 37 -12.68 -6.52 43.26
CA GLN A 37 -13.04 -6.97 41.91
C GLN A 37 -13.77 -5.90 41.11
N TRP A 38 -14.56 -5.05 41.77
CA TRP A 38 -15.20 -3.86 41.17
C TRP A 38 -14.21 -2.74 40.84
N MET A 39 -13.18 -2.54 41.68
CA MET A 39 -12.16 -1.49 41.47
C MET A 39 -11.28 -1.72 40.24
N VAL A 40 -11.18 -2.95 39.74
CA VAL A 40 -10.43 -3.27 38.51
C VAL A 40 -11.27 -3.13 37.24
N ASN A 41 -12.57 -2.81 37.36
CA ASN A 41 -13.47 -2.69 36.21
C ASN A 41 -13.30 -1.31 35.53
N PRO A 42 -12.90 -1.26 34.24
CA PRO A 42 -12.63 -0.01 33.53
C PRO A 42 -13.86 0.90 33.40
N ILE A 43 -15.08 0.35 33.46
CA ILE A 43 -16.33 1.12 33.40
C ILE A 43 -16.51 1.97 34.68
N PHE A 44 -16.11 1.44 35.84
CA PHE A 44 -16.24 2.14 37.12
C PHE A 44 -15.20 3.26 37.26
N ILE A 45 -13.99 3.07 36.72
CA ILE A 45 -12.95 4.11 36.66
C ILE A 45 -13.44 5.30 35.83
N ALA A 46 -14.08 5.06 34.69
CA ALA A 46 -14.68 6.11 33.87
C ALA A 46 -15.84 6.83 34.60
N PHE A 47 -16.61 6.12 35.41
CA PHE A 47 -17.71 6.68 36.21
C PHE A 47 -17.20 7.59 37.34
N LEU A 48 -16.09 7.23 37.99
CA LEU A 48 -15.40 8.07 38.98
C LEU A 48 -14.86 9.38 38.39
N TYR A 49 -14.41 9.35 37.14
CA TYR A 49 -13.99 10.55 36.39
C TYR A 49 -15.17 11.48 36.03
N MET A 50 -16.40 10.96 35.97
CA MET A 50 -17.59 11.77 35.68
C MET A 50 -18.23 12.42 36.91
N ILE A 51 -18.06 11.86 38.11
CA ILE A 51 -18.85 12.26 39.29
C ILE A 51 -18.14 13.26 40.21
N SER A 52 -16.83 13.48 40.06
CA SER A 52 -16.07 14.37 40.95
C SER A 52 -15.41 15.54 40.21
N PRO A 53 -16.02 16.74 40.19
CA PRO A 53 -15.37 17.96 39.68
C PRO A 53 -14.24 18.50 40.60
N THR A 54 -14.04 17.93 41.79
CA THR A 54 -13.05 18.42 42.78
C THR A 54 -11.65 17.83 42.61
N LEU A 55 -11.48 16.68 41.94
CA LEU A 55 -10.15 16.08 41.72
C LEU A 55 -9.33 16.79 40.62
N SER A 56 -9.99 17.56 39.74
CA SER A 56 -9.32 18.32 38.67
C SER A 56 -8.52 19.52 39.24
N PHE A 57 -8.86 19.99 40.45
CA PHE A 57 -8.29 21.20 41.04
C PHE A 57 -6.93 20.97 41.72
N LEU A 58 -6.61 19.74 42.18
CA LEU A 58 -5.37 19.46 42.89
C LEU A 58 -4.13 19.28 41.98
N PHE A 59 -4.32 19.04 40.68
CA PHE A 59 -3.22 18.80 39.73
C PHE A 59 -2.87 20.01 38.85
N GLY A 60 -3.57 21.14 39.00
CA GLY A 60 -3.39 22.36 38.20
C GLY A 60 -2.19 23.25 38.58
N LYS A 61 -1.34 22.85 39.55
CA LYS A 61 -0.20 23.65 40.02
C LYS A 61 1.15 22.92 39.94
N LEU A 62 1.51 22.40 38.77
CA LEU A 62 2.90 22.05 38.46
C LEU A 62 3.26 22.63 37.08
N LYS A 63 3.83 23.84 37.08
CA LYS A 63 4.52 24.41 35.91
C LYS A 63 5.88 23.70 35.78
N ILE A 64 6.11 23.03 34.66
CA ILE A 64 7.41 22.47 34.29
C ILE A 64 7.81 23.09 32.94
N SER A 65 8.91 23.84 32.93
CA SER A 65 9.57 24.32 31.70
C SER A 65 10.09 23.14 30.87
N PRO A 66 10.16 23.23 29.53
CA PRO A 66 10.47 22.07 28.70
C PRO A 66 11.95 21.67 28.82
N PRO A 67 12.29 20.40 29.09
CA PRO A 67 13.65 19.91 28.89
C PRO A 67 13.84 19.42 27.44
N ASN A 68 15.06 19.61 26.93
CA ASN A 68 15.59 19.00 25.71
C ASN A 68 15.37 17.48 25.71
N VAL A 69 14.74 16.93 24.66
CA VAL A 69 14.52 15.48 24.53
C VAL A 69 15.34 14.91 23.36
N ARG A 70 16.29 14.04 23.71
CA ARG A 70 16.86 13.02 22.81
C ARG A 70 15.85 11.88 22.64
N PRO A 71 15.79 11.17 21.49
CA PRO A 71 14.74 10.19 21.26
C PRO A 71 14.94 8.93 22.12
N SER A 72 13.98 8.61 22.98
CA SER A 72 13.84 7.32 23.64
C SER A 72 12.67 6.54 23.05
N SER A 73 12.92 5.27 22.77
CA SER A 73 12.06 4.21 22.22
C SER A 73 10.57 4.33 22.58
N LEU A 74 9.74 4.54 21.55
CA LEU A 74 8.29 4.39 21.61
C LEU A 74 7.93 2.98 21.16
N THR A 75 7.33 2.20 22.07
CA THR A 75 6.63 0.96 21.73
C THR A 75 5.33 1.34 21.03
N VAL A 76 5.34 1.34 19.69
CA VAL A 76 4.13 1.51 18.89
C VAL A 76 3.39 0.17 18.85
N ALA A 77 2.12 0.18 19.23
CA ALA A 77 1.24 -0.97 19.07
C ALA A 77 1.03 -1.22 17.56
N ASN A 78 1.64 -2.30 17.06
CA ASN A 78 1.59 -2.73 15.67
C ASN A 78 0.18 -3.17 15.27
N ASN A 79 -0.52 -2.27 14.58
CA ASN A 79 -1.74 -2.56 13.81
C ASN A 79 -1.60 -2.09 12.35
N HIS A 80 -0.39 -2.14 11.80
CA HIS A 80 -0.18 -2.14 10.36
C HIS A 80 0.01 -3.58 9.92
N ALA A 81 -1.13 -4.21 9.63
CA ALA A 81 -1.19 -5.47 8.91
C ALA A 81 -0.27 -5.41 7.70
N THR A 82 0.68 -6.35 7.68
CA THR A 82 1.29 -6.98 6.52
C THR A 82 0.41 -6.83 5.29
N VAL A 83 0.67 -5.79 4.49
CA VAL A 83 0.03 -5.64 3.20
C VAL A 83 0.69 -6.64 2.27
N CYS A 84 -0.03 -7.75 2.02
CA CYS A 84 0.26 -8.84 1.09
C CYS A 84 1.60 -9.56 1.27
N GLY A 85 1.52 -10.84 1.62
CA GLY A 85 2.63 -11.80 1.70
C GLY A 85 3.35 -12.05 0.38
N ILE A 86 4.09 -11.07 -0.12
CA ILE A 86 5.31 -11.28 -0.90
C ILE A 86 6.44 -11.05 0.09
N GLY A 87 7.20 -12.11 0.39
CA GLY A 87 8.39 -12.00 1.20
C GLY A 87 9.29 -10.88 0.67
N ASN A 88 10.03 -10.25 1.58
CA ASN A 88 11.12 -9.34 1.27
C ASN A 88 11.80 -9.63 -0.09
N ASN A 89 11.95 -8.59 -0.93
CA ASN A 89 13.19 -8.35 -1.70
C ASN A 89 13.32 -8.83 -3.18
N ASP A 90 12.25 -9.17 -3.92
CA ASP A 90 12.47 -9.64 -5.31
C ASP A 90 12.70 -8.51 -6.33
N TYR A 91 12.06 -7.33 -6.16
CA TYR A 91 12.06 -6.29 -7.19
C TYR A 91 12.84 -5.02 -6.83
N TYR A 92 13.60 -5.03 -5.73
CA TYR A 92 14.24 -3.81 -5.23
C TYR A 92 15.22 -3.19 -6.20
N ARG A 93 15.86 -3.98 -7.06
CA ARG A 93 16.83 -3.47 -8.04
C ARG A 93 16.17 -2.77 -9.23
N ASN A 94 14.88 -3.01 -9.44
CA ASN A 94 14.23 -2.65 -10.69
C ASN A 94 14.00 -1.15 -10.79
N ASP A 95 13.92 -0.71 -12.04
CA ASP A 95 13.29 0.54 -12.42
C ASP A 95 11.85 0.60 -11.89
N CYS A 96 11.24 1.77 -11.87
CA CYS A 96 9.86 1.90 -11.41
C CYS A 96 9.03 2.88 -12.24
N VAL A 97 7.72 2.71 -12.16
CA VAL A 97 6.73 3.64 -12.70
C VAL A 97 6.00 4.30 -11.54
N ILE A 98 6.07 5.63 -11.49
CA ILE A 98 5.24 6.42 -10.57
C ILE A 98 3.98 6.81 -11.33
N THR A 99 2.82 6.36 -10.85
CA THR A 99 1.51 6.78 -11.36
C THR A 99 0.85 7.71 -10.37
N VAL A 100 0.62 8.95 -10.75
CA VAL A 100 -0.15 9.94 -9.99
C VAL A 100 -1.55 10.00 -10.58
N THR A 101 -2.58 9.85 -9.76
CA THR A 101 -3.99 9.90 -10.18
C THR A 101 -4.74 10.92 -9.34
N ALA A 102 -5.50 11.80 -9.98
CA ALA A 102 -6.35 12.75 -9.28
C ALA A 102 -7.47 12.03 -8.51
N GLY A 103 -7.72 12.49 -7.28
CA GLY A 103 -8.75 11.94 -6.39
C GLY A 103 -9.92 12.88 -6.17
N THR A 104 -10.40 12.95 -4.93
CA THR A 104 -11.45 13.88 -4.52
C THR A 104 -10.92 15.33 -4.53
N GLY A 105 -11.66 16.24 -5.18
CA GLY A 105 -11.32 17.67 -5.23
C GLY A 105 -11.68 18.40 -6.54
N GLY A 106 -12.15 17.69 -7.56
CA GLY A 106 -12.53 18.29 -8.86
C GLY A 106 -11.33 18.89 -9.60
N THR A 107 -11.48 20.08 -10.20
CA THR A 107 -10.37 20.78 -10.88
C THR A 107 -9.14 20.95 -9.99
N GLU A 108 -9.37 21.12 -8.69
CA GLU A 108 -8.30 21.31 -7.71
C GLU A 108 -7.48 20.04 -7.44
N SER A 109 -8.08 18.86 -7.63
CA SER A 109 -7.34 17.60 -7.62
C SER A 109 -6.57 17.35 -8.90
N TYR A 110 -7.04 17.85 -10.05
CA TYR A 110 -6.28 17.77 -11.31
C TYR A 110 -5.01 18.62 -11.26
N ASP A 111 -5.11 19.87 -10.79
CA ASP A 111 -3.95 20.73 -10.58
C ASP A 111 -2.99 20.12 -9.54
N TRP A 112 -3.52 19.52 -8.47
CA TRP A 112 -2.69 18.83 -7.49
C TRP A 112 -1.90 17.65 -8.08
N CYS A 113 -2.54 16.87 -8.97
CA CYS A 113 -1.87 15.80 -9.71
C CYS A 113 -0.71 16.35 -10.57
N GLU A 114 -0.90 17.49 -11.23
CA GLU A 114 0.15 18.17 -12.00
C GLU A 114 1.29 18.66 -11.11
N ILE A 115 0.98 19.28 -9.97
CA ILE A 115 1.99 19.76 -9.00
C ILE A 115 2.83 18.60 -8.47
N LEU A 116 2.22 17.48 -8.07
CA LEU A 116 2.95 16.28 -7.65
C LEU A 116 3.83 15.72 -8.75
N THR A 117 3.30 15.66 -9.98
CA THR A 117 4.05 15.21 -11.16
C THR A 117 5.29 16.08 -11.36
N ARG A 118 5.17 17.41 -11.25
CA ARG A 118 6.29 18.35 -11.33
C ARG A 118 7.28 18.17 -10.17
N MET A 119 6.79 17.94 -8.96
CA MET A 119 7.62 17.67 -7.77
C MET A 119 8.49 16.43 -7.98
N TYR A 120 7.90 15.31 -8.44
CA TYR A 120 8.65 14.09 -8.72
C TYR A 120 9.64 14.27 -9.87
N LYS A 121 9.25 14.96 -10.95
CA LYS A 121 10.18 15.31 -12.04
C LYS A 121 11.41 16.04 -11.48
N LYS A 122 11.20 17.07 -10.65
CA LYS A 122 12.30 17.83 -10.02
C LYS A 122 13.16 16.97 -9.10
N PHE A 123 12.55 16.14 -8.25
CA PHE A 123 13.27 15.22 -7.37
C PHE A 123 14.17 14.28 -8.17
N ILE A 124 13.63 13.63 -9.21
CA ILE A 124 14.37 12.68 -10.05
C ILE A 124 15.56 13.37 -10.74
N THR A 125 15.33 14.51 -11.39
CA THR A 125 16.40 15.25 -12.10
C THR A 125 17.51 15.74 -11.17
N LYS A 126 17.16 16.16 -9.94
CA LYS A 126 18.10 16.68 -8.95
C LYS A 126 18.69 15.60 -8.04
N TYR A 127 18.25 14.36 -8.18
CA TYR A 127 18.63 13.30 -7.28
C TYR A 127 20.16 13.14 -7.24
N ARG A 128 20.67 13.01 -6.02
CA ARG A 128 22.05 12.70 -5.73
C ARG A 128 22.05 11.58 -4.70
N SER A 129 22.81 10.54 -4.98
CA SER A 129 22.94 9.42 -4.06
C SER A 129 23.53 9.92 -2.74
N PRO A 130 22.93 9.57 -1.59
CA PRO A 130 23.50 9.91 -0.30
C PRO A 130 24.86 9.22 -0.14
N GLN A 131 25.91 9.98 0.21
CA GLN A 131 27.27 9.46 0.36
C GLN A 131 27.41 8.46 1.51
N ASN A 132 26.58 8.61 2.54
CA ASN A 132 26.54 7.71 3.68
C ASN A 132 25.30 6.82 3.56
N GLY A 133 25.49 5.58 3.12
CA GLY A 133 24.46 4.56 3.22
C GLY A 133 24.03 4.39 4.67
N PHE A 134 22.76 4.06 4.90
CA PHE A 134 22.29 3.68 6.23
C PHE A 134 21.91 2.20 6.22
N GLY A 135 22.65 1.39 7.00
CA GLY A 135 22.48 -0.06 7.06
C GLY A 135 22.74 -0.75 5.71
N ASN A 136 22.00 -1.84 5.46
CA ASN A 136 22.05 -2.61 4.20
C ASN A 136 21.15 -2.04 3.09
N PHE A 137 20.72 -0.78 3.19
CA PHE A 137 19.85 -0.17 2.18
C PHE A 137 20.67 0.33 0.99
N ASN A 138 20.43 -0.25 -0.18
CA ASN A 138 21.04 0.19 -1.43
C ASN A 138 20.25 1.35 -2.04
N PHE A 139 20.97 2.44 -2.33
CA PHE A 139 20.44 3.61 -3.00
C PHE A 139 20.79 3.58 -4.50
N PRO A 140 19.94 4.18 -5.35
CA PRO A 140 20.34 4.46 -6.72
C PRO A 140 21.56 5.38 -6.73
N GLU A 141 22.49 5.14 -7.64
CA GLU A 141 23.61 6.07 -7.89
C GLU A 141 23.09 7.34 -8.59
N SER A 142 22.18 7.14 -9.55
CA SER A 142 21.48 8.19 -10.26
C SER A 142 20.06 7.76 -10.60
N LEU A 143 19.18 8.73 -10.84
CA LEU A 143 17.84 8.51 -11.36
C LEU A 143 17.68 9.29 -12.66
N ALA A 144 16.97 8.72 -13.61
CA ALA A 144 16.62 9.38 -14.86
C ALA A 144 15.15 9.14 -15.21
N ILE A 145 14.59 10.04 -16.02
CA ILE A 145 13.23 9.90 -16.54
C ILE A 145 13.34 9.35 -17.95
N ARG A 146 12.75 8.18 -18.20
CA ARG A 146 12.69 7.57 -19.53
C ARG A 146 11.55 8.15 -20.37
N SER A 147 10.38 8.26 -19.77
CA SER A 147 9.19 8.81 -20.42
C SER A 147 8.19 9.32 -19.39
N ILE A 148 7.34 10.24 -19.83
CA ILE A 148 6.21 10.74 -19.06
C ILE A 148 4.97 10.65 -19.92
N GLU A 149 3.95 9.96 -19.44
CA GLU A 149 2.61 9.96 -20.02
C GLU A 149 1.72 10.83 -19.14
N GLN A 150 0.95 11.74 -19.72
CA GLN A 150 0.08 12.64 -18.97
C GLN A 150 -1.24 12.85 -19.70
N SER A 151 -2.34 12.81 -18.95
CA SER A 151 -3.65 13.17 -19.51
C SER A 151 -3.81 14.68 -19.44
N VAL A 152 -3.73 15.35 -20.58
CA VAL A 152 -4.05 16.76 -20.71
C VAL A 152 -5.54 16.88 -21.04
N MET A 153 -6.26 17.78 -20.37
CA MET A 153 -7.67 18.07 -20.67
C MET A 153 -7.76 19.29 -21.58
N ASP A 154 -8.50 19.19 -22.68
CA ASP A 154 -8.76 20.32 -23.57
C ASP A 154 -9.57 21.40 -22.85
N GLY A 155 -8.99 22.60 -22.72
CA GLY A 155 -9.60 23.73 -21.99
C GLY A 155 -9.67 23.57 -20.47
N GLY A 156 -9.07 22.52 -19.89
CA GLY A 156 -8.99 22.28 -18.44
C GLY A 156 -7.62 22.62 -17.84
N THR A 157 -7.52 22.56 -16.51
CA THR A 157 -6.24 22.71 -15.79
C THR A 157 -5.86 21.40 -15.09
N GLY A 158 -4.55 21.10 -15.06
CA GLY A 158 -4.03 19.93 -14.38
C GLY A 158 -4.15 18.63 -15.16
N TYR A 159 -3.83 17.52 -14.48
CA TYR A 159 -3.85 16.17 -15.05
C TYR A 159 -4.87 15.29 -14.33
N LYS A 160 -5.65 14.50 -15.08
CA LYS A 160 -6.44 13.40 -14.51
C LYS A 160 -5.54 12.28 -13.99
N PHE A 161 -4.49 11.95 -14.73
CA PHE A 161 -3.40 11.09 -14.29
C PHE A 161 -2.08 11.46 -15.00
N ALA A 162 -0.97 11.06 -14.41
CA ALA A 162 0.34 11.06 -15.04
C ALA A 162 1.13 9.81 -14.63
N LYS A 163 1.89 9.25 -15.57
CA LYS A 163 2.83 8.14 -15.33
C LYS A 163 4.23 8.61 -15.66
N ILE A 164 5.17 8.37 -14.74
CA ILE A 164 6.58 8.72 -14.89
C ILE A 164 7.37 7.42 -14.86
N HIS A 165 8.02 7.08 -15.97
CA HIS A 165 8.93 5.95 -16.04
C HIS A 165 10.31 6.41 -15.54
N VAL A 166 10.74 5.86 -14.42
CA VAL A 166 11.99 6.19 -13.74
C VAL A 166 12.97 5.05 -13.94
N THR A 167 14.15 5.37 -14.48
CA THR A 167 15.24 4.42 -14.64
C THR A 167 16.34 4.69 -13.62
N GLY A 168 16.90 3.63 -13.06
CA GLY A 168 17.96 3.68 -12.07
C GLY A 168 17.93 2.42 -11.22
N MET A 169 19.09 1.77 -11.06
CA MET A 169 19.20 0.60 -10.18
C MET A 169 18.77 0.99 -8.77
N TYR A 170 17.86 0.24 -8.15
CA TYR A 170 17.25 0.59 -6.86
C TYR A 170 16.25 1.75 -6.85
N ALA A 171 15.79 2.23 -8.02
CA ALA A 171 14.77 3.27 -8.10
C ALA A 171 13.46 2.85 -7.40
N TYR A 172 12.98 1.63 -7.64
CA TYR A 172 11.78 1.12 -6.96
C TYR A 172 11.96 1.07 -5.45
N ASN A 173 13.09 0.54 -4.97
CA ASN A 173 13.36 0.44 -3.54
C ASN A 173 13.34 1.79 -2.83
N LEU A 174 13.88 2.83 -3.47
CA LEU A 174 13.86 4.19 -2.95
C LEU A 174 12.43 4.77 -2.95
N LEU A 175 11.74 4.72 -4.09
CA LEU A 175 10.51 5.47 -4.34
C LEU A 175 9.25 4.77 -3.81
N ARG A 176 9.30 3.49 -3.44
CA ARG A 176 8.15 2.77 -2.85
C ARG A 176 7.60 3.42 -1.58
N SER A 177 8.41 4.23 -0.88
CA SER A 177 7.97 5.03 0.27
C SER A 177 6.88 6.04 -0.09
N GLU A 178 6.78 6.44 -1.35
CA GLU A 178 5.81 7.43 -1.83
C GLU A 178 4.45 6.82 -2.14
N ASN A 179 4.29 5.51 -2.03
CA ASN A 179 3.04 4.82 -2.34
C ASN A 179 1.94 5.16 -1.31
N GLY A 180 0.88 5.84 -1.75
CA GLY A 180 -0.28 6.19 -0.94
C GLY A 180 -0.99 7.48 -1.37
N THR A 181 -1.93 7.94 -0.54
CA THR A 181 -2.72 9.16 -0.81
C THR A 181 -2.02 10.41 -0.26
N HIS A 182 -1.85 11.41 -1.13
CA HIS A 182 -1.22 12.70 -0.84
C HIS A 182 -2.28 13.81 -0.79
N ARG A 183 -2.32 14.55 0.32
CA ARG A 183 -3.32 15.60 0.57
C ARG A 183 -2.72 17.00 0.42
N LEU A 184 -3.36 17.86 -0.37
CA LEU A 184 -3.06 19.30 -0.46
C LEU A 184 -4.13 20.12 0.26
N VAL A 185 -3.71 21.14 0.99
CA VAL A 185 -4.57 22.14 1.61
C VAL A 185 -4.06 23.53 1.26
N ARG A 186 -4.83 24.30 0.49
CA ARG A 186 -4.48 25.66 0.07
C ARG A 186 -5.71 26.53 -0.15
N ASN A 187 -5.53 27.83 -0.32
CA ASN A 187 -6.56 28.69 -0.89
C ASN A 187 -6.62 28.44 -2.39
N SER A 188 -7.81 28.14 -2.90
CA SER A 188 -7.99 27.61 -4.26
C SER A 188 -7.98 28.72 -5.31
N PRO A 189 -7.08 28.67 -6.32
CA PRO A 189 -7.07 29.65 -7.42
C PRO A 189 -8.31 29.52 -8.32
N PHE A 190 -8.93 28.35 -8.39
CA PHE A 190 -10.13 28.12 -9.21
C PHE A 190 -11.45 28.43 -8.49
N ASN A 191 -11.39 28.81 -7.21
CA ASN A 191 -12.59 29.16 -6.46
C ASN A 191 -12.74 30.70 -6.46
N THR A 192 -13.87 31.21 -6.95
CA THR A 192 -14.15 32.65 -7.05
C THR A 192 -14.02 33.39 -5.71
N GLN A 193 -14.26 32.70 -4.59
CA GLN A 193 -14.18 33.26 -3.24
C GLN A 193 -12.82 33.00 -2.57
N ASN A 194 -11.84 32.46 -3.30
CA ASN A 194 -10.51 32.07 -2.82
C ASN A 194 -10.55 31.24 -1.52
N LYS A 195 -11.60 30.40 -1.40
CA LYS A 195 -11.84 29.59 -0.22
C LYS A 195 -10.75 28.54 -0.07
N ARG A 196 -10.44 28.21 1.17
CA ARG A 196 -9.57 27.09 1.51
C ARG A 196 -10.20 25.78 1.05
N MET A 197 -9.48 25.06 0.21
CA MET A 197 -9.89 23.76 -0.31
C MET A 197 -8.90 22.68 0.13
N THR A 198 -9.40 21.45 0.20
CA THR A 198 -8.59 20.25 0.41
C THR A 198 -8.78 19.35 -0.80
N SER A 199 -7.67 18.93 -1.40
CA SER A 199 -7.67 18.03 -2.55
C SER A 199 -6.75 16.83 -2.30
N PHE A 200 -7.05 15.73 -2.98
CA PHE A 200 -6.35 14.47 -2.83
C PHE A 200 -5.85 13.96 -4.19
N ALA A 201 -4.71 13.31 -4.17
CA ALA A 201 -4.17 12.54 -5.29
C ALA A 201 -3.58 11.23 -4.77
N GLY A 202 -3.79 10.15 -5.51
CA GLY A 202 -3.15 8.86 -5.25
C GLY A 202 -1.82 8.80 -5.96
N VAL A 203 -0.77 8.36 -5.27
CA VAL A 203 0.54 8.07 -5.84
C VAL A 203 0.78 6.57 -5.70
N GLU A 204 0.91 5.89 -6.83
CA GLU A 204 1.22 4.47 -6.90
C GLU A 204 2.62 4.30 -7.49
N VAL A 205 3.47 3.49 -6.85
CA VAL A 205 4.82 3.19 -7.32
C VAL A 205 4.93 1.70 -7.56
N MET A 206 5.14 1.31 -8.82
CA MET A 206 5.24 -0.07 -9.25
C MET A 206 6.63 -0.37 -9.83
N PRO A 207 7.24 -1.53 -9.56
CA PRO A 207 8.46 -1.92 -10.24
C PRO A 207 8.17 -2.22 -11.71
N VAL A 208 9.13 -1.95 -12.58
CA VAL A 208 9.11 -2.47 -13.94
C VAL A 208 9.55 -3.93 -13.88
N LEU A 209 8.66 -4.84 -14.25
CA LEU A 209 8.96 -6.26 -14.30
C LEU A 209 9.78 -6.58 -15.55
N THR A 210 10.77 -7.45 -15.39
CA THR A 210 11.68 -7.92 -16.44
C THR A 210 11.59 -9.43 -16.58
N ASP A 211 11.98 -9.98 -17.73
CA ASP A 211 11.99 -11.44 -17.95
C ASP A 211 12.97 -12.18 -17.02
N MET A 212 13.86 -11.46 -16.32
CA MET A 212 14.82 -12.01 -15.36
C MET A 212 14.24 -12.13 -13.95
N ASP A 213 13.09 -11.50 -13.68
CA ASP A 213 12.48 -11.56 -12.36
C ASP A 213 11.85 -12.95 -12.16
N GLN A 214 12.10 -13.57 -11.00
CA GLN A 214 11.67 -14.95 -10.74
C GLN A 214 10.17 -15.16 -10.97
N GLY A 215 9.33 -14.19 -10.59
CA GLY A 215 7.88 -14.23 -10.85
C GLY A 215 7.55 -14.31 -12.35
N VAL A 216 8.24 -13.51 -13.18
CA VAL A 216 8.04 -13.49 -14.63
C VAL A 216 8.63 -14.74 -15.28
N MET A 217 9.80 -15.19 -14.83
CA MET A 217 10.41 -16.44 -15.29
C MET A 217 9.49 -17.65 -15.07
N ASN A 218 8.82 -17.70 -13.91
CA ASN A 218 7.85 -18.74 -13.60
C ASN A 218 6.67 -18.70 -14.59
N ALA A 219 6.17 -17.51 -14.92
CA ALA A 219 5.10 -17.36 -15.90
C ALA A 219 5.54 -17.73 -17.33
N ASN A 220 6.81 -17.51 -17.66
CA ASN A 220 7.37 -17.82 -18.97
C ASN A 220 7.61 -19.32 -19.18
N ARG A 221 7.59 -20.15 -18.13
CA ARG A 221 8.00 -21.57 -18.18
C ARG A 221 7.18 -22.41 -19.18
N HIS A 222 5.96 -21.98 -19.48
CA HIS A 222 5.01 -22.72 -20.31
C HIS A 222 5.06 -22.32 -21.79
N LEU A 223 5.83 -21.30 -22.17
CA LEU A 223 5.92 -20.84 -23.56
C LEU A 223 6.84 -21.71 -24.43
N GLU A 224 7.89 -22.28 -23.84
CA GLU A 224 8.80 -23.16 -24.55
C GLU A 224 8.21 -24.58 -24.62
N ILE A 225 7.46 -24.86 -25.69
CA ILE A 225 6.79 -26.15 -25.85
C ILE A 225 7.78 -27.20 -26.36
N LYS A 226 8.17 -28.13 -25.48
CA LYS A 226 8.95 -29.32 -25.85
C LYS A 226 8.04 -30.44 -26.32
N LYS A 227 8.46 -31.19 -27.34
CA LYS A 227 7.69 -32.33 -27.86
C LYS A 227 7.45 -33.42 -26.82
N SER A 228 8.36 -33.58 -25.84
CA SER A 228 8.22 -34.50 -24.71
C SER A 228 7.05 -34.18 -23.79
N ASP A 229 6.65 -32.90 -23.75
CA ASP A 229 5.69 -32.37 -22.79
C ASP A 229 4.27 -32.36 -23.37
N LEU A 230 4.12 -32.84 -24.61
CA LEU A 230 2.88 -32.93 -25.34
C LEU A 230 2.38 -34.37 -25.40
N ARG A 231 1.17 -34.58 -24.90
CA ARG A 231 0.41 -35.80 -25.15
C ARG A 231 -0.56 -35.56 -26.30
N ILE A 232 -0.30 -36.21 -27.43
CA ILE A 232 -1.09 -36.11 -28.66
C ILE A 232 -1.90 -37.38 -28.81
N GLU A 233 -3.21 -37.23 -28.95
CA GLU A 233 -4.14 -38.32 -29.16
C GLU A 233 -4.97 -38.08 -30.41
N THR A 234 -5.21 -39.16 -31.15
CA THR A 234 -6.12 -39.17 -32.30
C THR A 234 -7.47 -39.70 -31.87
N MET A 235 -8.53 -39.15 -32.47
CA MET A 235 -9.89 -39.60 -32.25
C MET A 235 -10.71 -39.42 -33.52
N ARG A 236 -11.87 -40.08 -33.56
CA ARG A 236 -12.85 -39.84 -34.62
C ARG A 236 -13.53 -38.49 -34.39
N SER A 237 -13.79 -37.79 -35.48
CA SER A 237 -14.49 -36.51 -35.44
C SER A 237 -15.96 -36.70 -35.04
N GLU A 238 -16.51 -35.76 -34.29
CA GLU A 238 -17.93 -35.77 -33.89
C GLU A 238 -18.77 -34.95 -34.87
N GLY A 239 -19.94 -35.46 -35.31
CA GLY A 239 -20.86 -34.69 -36.16
C GLY A 239 -21.75 -35.52 -37.08
N LYS A 240 -22.64 -34.85 -37.82
CA LYS A 240 -23.54 -35.48 -38.80
C LYS A 240 -22.75 -35.98 -40.02
N GLY A 241 -22.32 -37.24 -39.95
CA GLY A 241 -22.33 -38.24 -41.03
C GLY A 241 -21.41 -38.07 -42.26
N GLY A 242 -20.63 -39.12 -42.54
CA GLY A 242 -19.87 -39.36 -43.77
C GLY A 242 -18.92 -40.54 -43.59
N GLN A 243 -18.43 -41.17 -44.66
CA GLN A 243 -17.44 -42.27 -44.52
C GLN A 243 -16.18 -41.82 -43.78
N ASN A 244 -15.72 -40.59 -44.03
CA ASN A 244 -14.53 -40.02 -43.38
C ASN A 244 -14.74 -39.88 -41.86
N VAL A 245 -15.86 -39.28 -41.43
CA VAL A 245 -16.20 -39.08 -40.00
C VAL A 245 -16.31 -40.41 -39.24
N ASN A 246 -16.87 -41.44 -39.87
CA ASN A 246 -17.14 -42.72 -39.20
C ASN A 246 -15.93 -43.69 -39.17
N LYS A 247 -15.05 -43.63 -40.17
CA LYS A 247 -13.95 -44.60 -40.35
C LYS A 247 -12.56 -44.04 -40.05
N VAL A 248 -12.34 -42.73 -40.15
CA VAL A 248 -11.00 -42.13 -40.09
C VAL A 248 -10.84 -41.26 -38.84
N GLU A 249 -9.73 -41.46 -38.13
CA GLU A 249 -9.37 -40.66 -36.93
C GLU A 249 -8.73 -39.33 -37.32
N THR A 250 -9.57 -38.40 -37.78
CA THR A 250 -9.12 -37.08 -38.24
C THR A 250 -9.01 -36.05 -37.12
N ALA A 251 -9.71 -36.22 -36.00
CA ALA A 251 -9.68 -35.28 -34.88
C ALA A 251 -8.45 -35.53 -33.99
N VAL A 252 -7.88 -34.44 -33.47
CA VAL A 252 -6.66 -34.48 -32.64
C VAL A 252 -6.90 -33.74 -31.33
N ARG A 253 -6.51 -34.37 -30.22
CA ARG A 253 -6.40 -33.74 -28.90
C ARG A 253 -4.94 -33.62 -28.52
N ILE A 254 -4.51 -32.41 -28.20
CA ILE A 254 -3.16 -32.12 -27.71
C ILE A 254 -3.28 -31.63 -26.28
N THR A 255 -2.56 -32.27 -25.36
CA THR A 255 -2.50 -31.89 -23.94
C THR A 255 -1.08 -31.49 -23.60
N HIS A 256 -0.90 -30.28 -23.08
CA HIS A 256 0.37 -29.84 -22.51
C HIS A 256 0.44 -30.32 -21.06
N LEU A 257 1.29 -31.30 -20.80
CA LEU A 257 1.39 -31.97 -19.50
C LEU A 257 1.75 -31.00 -18.35
N PRO A 258 2.71 -30.05 -18.52
CA PRO A 258 3.10 -29.15 -17.43
C PRO A 258 2.01 -28.16 -17.02
N SER A 259 1.20 -27.66 -17.96
CA SER A 259 0.12 -26.72 -17.64
C SER A 259 -1.24 -27.39 -17.46
N GLY A 260 -1.39 -28.66 -17.87
CA GLY A 260 -2.66 -29.37 -17.88
C GLY A 260 -3.66 -28.91 -18.94
N ILE A 261 -3.30 -27.93 -19.80
CA ILE A 261 -4.20 -27.40 -20.83
C ILE A 261 -4.33 -28.42 -21.97
N ALA A 262 -5.59 -28.77 -22.28
CA ALA A 262 -5.93 -29.61 -23.42
C ALA A 262 -6.69 -28.83 -24.49
N VAL A 263 -6.37 -29.11 -25.75
CA VAL A 263 -7.01 -28.54 -26.94
C VAL A 263 -7.45 -29.67 -27.87
N LYS A 264 -8.69 -29.61 -28.36
CA LYS A 264 -9.26 -30.55 -29.33
C LYS A 264 -9.57 -29.80 -30.62
N CYS A 265 -9.09 -30.30 -31.76
CA CYS A 265 -9.41 -29.75 -33.08
C CYS A 265 -9.94 -30.85 -34.02
N GLN A 266 -11.02 -30.53 -34.73
CA GLN A 266 -11.69 -31.39 -35.72
C GLN A 266 -12.23 -30.60 -36.92
N GLN A 267 -11.67 -29.41 -37.18
CA GLN A 267 -12.21 -28.47 -38.17
C GLN A 267 -11.96 -28.92 -39.62
N GLU A 268 -10.86 -29.62 -39.86
CA GLU A 268 -10.37 -29.97 -41.18
C GLU A 268 -10.48 -31.47 -41.45
N ARG A 269 -10.46 -31.85 -42.74
CA ARG A 269 -10.60 -33.25 -43.17
C ARG A 269 -9.36 -34.11 -42.97
N THR A 270 -8.21 -33.49 -42.67
CA THR A 270 -6.93 -34.19 -42.50
C THR A 270 -6.40 -34.04 -41.08
N GLN A 271 -5.84 -35.12 -40.55
CA GLN A 271 -5.30 -35.17 -39.19
C GLN A 271 -4.14 -34.17 -39.00
N GLU A 272 -3.25 -34.06 -39.99
CA GLU A 272 -2.08 -33.16 -39.94
C GLU A 272 -2.49 -31.70 -39.79
N ARG A 273 -3.54 -31.29 -40.53
CA ARG A 273 -4.04 -29.92 -40.49
C ARG A 273 -4.75 -29.63 -39.17
N ASN A 274 -5.54 -30.59 -38.66
CA ASN A 274 -6.11 -30.48 -37.32
C ASN A 274 -5.05 -30.42 -36.22
N LYS A 275 -3.95 -31.18 -36.35
CA LYS A 275 -2.80 -31.11 -35.42
C LYS A 275 -2.14 -29.73 -35.47
N ALA A 276 -1.91 -29.18 -36.66
CA ALA A 276 -1.31 -27.85 -36.81
C ALA A 276 -2.20 -26.74 -36.22
N ILE A 277 -3.52 -26.82 -36.41
CA ILE A 277 -4.47 -25.89 -35.81
C ILE A 277 -4.52 -26.03 -34.29
N ALA A 278 -4.58 -27.27 -33.78
CA ALA A 278 -4.58 -27.53 -32.34
C ALA A 278 -3.31 -27.04 -31.65
N MET A 279 -2.15 -27.14 -32.31
CA MET A 279 -0.88 -26.58 -31.80
C MET A 279 -0.94 -25.05 -31.69
N LYS A 280 -1.42 -24.36 -32.73
CA LYS A 280 -1.59 -22.89 -32.69
C LYS A 280 -2.56 -22.46 -31.59
N GLU A 281 -3.68 -23.16 -31.45
CA GLU A 281 -4.65 -22.85 -30.39
C GLU A 281 -4.07 -23.14 -28.98
N LEU A 282 -3.25 -24.18 -28.84
CA LEU A 282 -2.54 -24.46 -27.59
C LEU A 282 -1.55 -23.34 -27.24
N GLU A 283 -0.74 -22.89 -28.21
CA GLU A 283 0.17 -21.76 -28.04
C GLU A 283 -0.57 -20.50 -27.57
N LEU A 284 -1.70 -20.16 -28.20
CA LEU A 284 -2.54 -19.03 -27.80
C LEU A 284 -3.05 -19.16 -26.35
N LYS A 285 -3.47 -20.36 -25.93
CA LYS A 285 -3.93 -20.60 -24.56
C LYS A 285 -2.79 -20.49 -23.54
N LEU A 286 -1.58 -20.93 -23.89
CA LEU A 286 -0.40 -20.81 -23.02
C LEU A 286 0.05 -19.35 -22.89
N VAL A 287 -0.01 -18.56 -23.97
CA VAL A 287 0.23 -17.11 -23.91
C VAL A 287 -0.80 -16.44 -23.00
N LYS A 288 -2.08 -16.80 -23.11
CA LYS A 288 -3.12 -16.27 -22.23
C LYS A 288 -2.89 -16.63 -20.76
N LEU A 289 -2.48 -17.87 -20.48
CA LEU A 289 -2.13 -18.30 -19.12
C LEU A 289 -1.00 -17.44 -18.54
N ARG A 290 0.07 -17.21 -19.32
CA ARG A 290 1.18 -16.33 -18.94
C ARG A 290 0.67 -14.92 -18.62
N GLU A 291 -0.17 -14.34 -19.47
CA GLU A 291 -0.73 -12.99 -19.24
C GLU A 291 -1.54 -12.91 -17.94
N GLU A 292 -2.33 -13.95 -17.65
CA GLU A 292 -3.09 -14.05 -16.40
C GLU A 292 -2.15 -14.14 -15.19
N GLU A 293 -1.10 -14.96 -15.24
CA GLU A 293 -0.10 -15.09 -14.18
C GLU A 293 0.66 -13.77 -13.93
N ILE A 294 1.10 -13.08 -14.98
CA ILE A 294 1.75 -11.76 -14.87
C ILE A 294 0.78 -10.76 -14.23
N LYS A 295 -0.47 -10.72 -14.65
CA LYS A 295 -1.49 -9.84 -14.06
C LYS A 295 -1.73 -10.17 -12.58
N HIS A 296 -1.71 -11.44 -12.20
CA HIS A 296 -1.79 -11.85 -10.80
C HIS A 296 -0.59 -11.35 -9.98
N LEU A 297 0.62 -11.45 -10.53
CA LEU A 297 1.84 -10.91 -9.91
C LEU A 297 1.76 -9.39 -9.74
N GLU A 298 1.37 -8.66 -10.79
CA GLU A 298 1.19 -7.21 -10.74
C GLU A 298 0.19 -6.80 -9.66
N ASN A 299 -0.96 -7.49 -9.57
CA ASN A 299 -1.96 -7.22 -8.54
C ASN A 299 -1.45 -7.53 -7.12
N ALA A 300 -0.65 -8.58 -6.97
CA ALA A 300 -0.04 -8.93 -5.68
C ALA A 300 0.96 -7.85 -5.22
N ILE A 301 1.77 -7.32 -6.14
CA ILE A 301 2.74 -6.23 -5.88
C ILE A 301 2.01 -4.93 -5.57
N LYS A 302 0.97 -4.60 -6.35
CA LYS A 302 0.16 -3.40 -6.20
C LYS A 302 -0.52 -3.33 -4.83
N GLY A 303 -0.96 -4.48 -4.33
CA GLY A 303 -1.69 -4.57 -3.08
C GLY A 303 -3.07 -3.89 -3.14
N PRO A 304 -3.61 -3.44 -2.00
CA PRO A 304 -4.93 -2.83 -1.93
C PRO A 304 -4.96 -1.52 -2.72
N ARG A 305 -6.07 -1.29 -3.42
CA ARG A 305 -6.26 -0.08 -4.22
C ARG A 305 -6.11 1.18 -3.36
N ILE A 306 -5.31 2.12 -3.85
CA ILE A 306 -5.16 3.44 -3.24
C ILE A 306 -6.43 4.23 -3.49
N ILE A 307 -7.10 4.62 -2.41
CA ILE A 307 -8.29 5.46 -2.44
C ILE A 307 -7.86 6.90 -2.14
N ALA A 308 -7.88 7.75 -3.16
CA ALA A 308 -7.52 9.15 -3.07
C ALA A 308 -8.68 10.00 -2.54
N ASP A 309 -9.08 9.74 -1.30
CA ASP A 309 -10.22 10.38 -0.63
C ASP A 309 -9.84 10.87 0.77
N TRP A 310 -10.80 11.46 1.50
CA TRP A 310 -10.67 12.02 2.85
C TRP A 310 -10.13 11.04 3.93
N GLY A 311 -10.00 9.75 3.61
CA GLY A 311 -9.48 8.70 4.50
C GLY A 311 -7.97 8.80 4.79
N ARG A 312 -7.33 7.63 4.88
CA ARG A 312 -5.92 7.46 5.28
C ARG A 312 -4.94 8.01 4.23
N HIS A 313 -4.67 9.31 4.31
CA HIS A 313 -3.60 9.96 3.57
C HIS A 313 -2.27 9.84 4.32
N ILE A 314 -1.20 9.54 3.58
CA ILE A 314 0.13 9.32 4.15
C ILE A 314 0.90 10.64 4.30
N LYS A 315 0.64 11.61 3.42
CA LYS A 315 1.34 12.91 3.39
C LYS A 315 0.36 14.06 3.30
N SER A 316 0.69 15.16 3.97
CA SER A 316 -0.08 16.41 3.93
C SER A 316 0.81 17.59 3.62
N TYR A 317 0.38 18.36 2.62
CA TYR A 317 1.00 19.60 2.16
C TYR A 317 0.02 20.72 2.48
N ILE A 318 0.30 21.50 3.53
CA ILE A 318 -0.53 22.63 3.95
C ILE A 318 0.20 23.90 3.53
N LEU A 319 -0.42 24.73 2.68
CA LEU A 319 0.13 26.01 2.23
C LEU A 319 -0.44 27.21 3.00
N SER A 320 -1.64 27.06 3.58
CA SER A 320 -2.33 28.11 4.34
C SER A 320 -3.12 27.47 5.49
N PRO A 321 -3.15 28.08 6.70
CA PRO A 321 -2.54 29.37 7.08
C PRO A 321 -1.06 29.29 7.48
N GLN A 322 -0.59 28.11 7.90
CA GLN A 322 0.81 27.86 8.22
C GLN A 322 1.36 26.83 7.25
N ALA A 323 2.37 27.23 6.47
CA ALA A 323 3.03 26.33 5.55
C ALA A 323 3.69 25.19 6.32
N ARG A 324 3.22 23.95 6.10
CA ARG A 324 3.78 22.76 6.74
C ARG A 324 3.57 21.50 5.90
N PHE A 325 4.62 20.70 5.81
CA PHE A 325 4.62 19.35 5.26
C PHE A 325 4.66 18.35 6.41
N LYS A 326 3.88 17.26 6.31
CA LYS A 326 3.90 16.15 7.27
C LYS A 326 3.75 14.82 6.56
N ASP A 327 4.62 13.86 6.90
CA ASP A 327 4.36 12.44 6.71
C ASP A 327 3.72 11.90 8.00
N HIS A 328 2.54 11.30 7.88
CA HIS A 328 1.76 10.82 9.02
C HIS A 328 2.18 9.44 9.51
N ARG A 329 2.93 8.68 8.71
CA ARG A 329 3.39 7.34 9.08
C ARG A 329 4.54 7.40 10.07
N ILE A 330 5.51 8.28 9.78
CA ILE A 330 6.74 8.45 10.57
C ILE A 330 6.76 9.74 11.41
N GLY A 331 5.76 10.60 11.25
CA GLY A 331 5.69 11.88 11.97
C GLY A 331 6.69 12.94 11.50
N TYR A 332 7.45 12.68 10.43
CA TYR A 332 8.39 13.63 9.81
C TYR A 332 7.66 14.90 9.37
N GLN A 333 8.25 16.05 9.67
CA GLN A 333 7.66 17.36 9.37
C GLN A 333 8.71 18.33 8.84
N SER A 334 8.28 19.18 7.91
CA SER A 334 9.08 20.31 7.43
C SER A 334 8.22 21.56 7.39
N SER A 335 8.77 22.70 7.83
CA SER A 335 8.14 24.01 7.71
C SER A 335 8.24 24.57 6.29
N ASN A 336 9.26 24.19 5.53
CA ASN A 336 9.47 24.67 4.16
C ASN A 336 8.79 23.77 3.13
N VAL A 337 7.48 23.95 2.95
CA VAL A 337 6.69 23.17 1.97
C VAL A 337 7.13 23.43 0.54
N GLN A 338 7.55 24.65 0.23
CA GLN A 338 7.95 25.03 -1.11
C GLN A 338 9.17 24.22 -1.57
N SER A 339 10.17 24.06 -0.69
CA SER A 339 11.34 23.22 -0.95
C SER A 339 10.98 21.75 -1.22
N VAL A 340 10.02 21.20 -0.46
CA VAL A 340 9.49 19.84 -0.69
C VAL A 340 8.81 19.74 -2.06
N LEU A 341 7.94 20.71 -2.41
CA LEU A 341 7.29 20.79 -3.72
C LEU A 341 8.28 21.05 -4.88
N ASP A 342 9.46 21.57 -4.58
CA ASP A 342 10.55 21.78 -5.53
C ASP A 342 11.53 20.59 -5.62
N GLY A 343 11.19 19.48 -4.97
CA GLY A 343 11.85 18.19 -5.12
C GLY A 343 12.78 17.81 -3.97
N ASP A 344 12.80 18.53 -2.84
CA ASP A 344 13.58 18.13 -1.66
C ASP A 344 12.86 17.04 -0.84
N LEU A 345 12.71 15.85 -1.44
CA LEU A 345 12.03 14.70 -0.84
C LEU A 345 12.97 13.75 -0.12
N LEU A 346 14.27 13.80 -0.43
CA LEU A 346 15.24 12.82 0.04
C LEU A 346 15.24 12.67 1.58
N PRO A 347 15.24 13.75 2.39
CA PRO A 347 15.23 13.62 3.85
C PRO A 347 14.00 12.87 4.37
N CYS A 348 12.83 13.10 3.79
CA CYS A 348 11.59 12.42 4.17
C CYS A 348 11.62 10.93 3.77
N ILE A 349 12.12 10.62 2.57
CA ILE A 349 12.24 9.25 2.06
C ILE A 349 13.23 8.46 2.93
N LEU A 350 14.37 9.06 3.27
CA LEU A 350 15.37 8.44 4.15
C LEU A 350 14.81 8.15 5.54
N ALA A 351 14.11 9.11 6.14
CA ALA A 351 13.47 8.92 7.45
C ALA A 351 12.45 7.77 7.42
N TYR A 352 11.73 7.58 6.31
CA TYR A 352 10.81 6.46 6.14
C TYR A 352 11.53 5.11 6.10
N HIS A 353 12.58 4.99 5.28
CA HIS A 353 13.33 3.73 5.18
C HIS A 353 14.09 3.42 6.47
N GLN A 354 14.62 4.43 7.17
CA GLN A 354 15.25 4.24 8.48
C GLN A 354 14.26 3.71 9.52
N ALA A 355 13.05 4.25 9.58
CA ALA A 355 12.03 3.78 10.51
C ALA A 355 11.64 2.31 10.27
N ASN A 356 11.53 1.90 9.00
CA ASN A 356 11.13 0.53 8.65
C ASN A 356 12.29 -0.49 8.60
N LEU A 357 13.55 -0.05 8.77
CA LEU A 357 14.71 -0.94 8.93
C LEU A 357 14.98 -1.29 10.39
N ALA A 358 14.40 -0.54 11.32
CA ALA A 358 14.57 -0.73 12.76
C ALA A 358 13.60 -1.78 13.36
N ASP A 359 12.62 -2.20 12.57
CA ASP A 359 11.66 -3.28 12.84
C ASP A 359 12.05 -4.54 12.06
#